data_AF-A0A851H815-F1
#
_entry.id   AF-A0A851H815-F1
#
_cell.length_a   1.000
_cell.length_b   1.000
_cell.length_c   1.000
_cell.angle_alpha   90.00
_cell.angle_beta   90.00
_cell.angle_gamma   90.00
#
_symmetry.space_group_name_H-M   'P 1'
#
loop_
_entity.id
_entity.type
_entity.pdbx_description
1 polymer ?
#
loop_
_entity_poly.entity_id
_entity_poly.type
_entity_poly.pdbx_seq_one_letter_code
_entity_poly.pdbx_strand_id
1 'polypeptide(L)'
;MSSQSTASNPGLIHLFGHAGEDGSISLQAIRDRASKQLTRFATLAEEELAARQISMPPAISLVSCPGCSLTLENNHPQADDILTWLDGNAKVSSLFKEVEVLFEIVRATEYAGETFPESSCFHIGLTSAGPIAYFEDHVCSQQ
;
A
#
# COMPACT_ATOMS: atom_id res chain seq x y z
N MET A 1 29.78 0.75 -27.02
CA MET A 1 30.25 0.03 -25.82
C MET A 1 29.46 0.59 -24.66
N SER A 2 28.42 -0.12 -24.21
CA SER A 2 27.48 0.37 -23.20
C SER A 2 28.00 0.02 -21.81
N SER A 3 28.41 1.03 -21.05
CA SER A 3 28.76 0.89 -19.64
C SER A 3 27.46 0.70 -18.84
N GLN A 4 27.15 -0.55 -18.52
CA GLN A 4 26.07 -0.90 -17.61
C GLN A 4 26.51 -0.52 -16.20
N SER A 5 26.02 0.62 -15.69
CA SER A 5 26.28 1.06 -14.33
C SER A 5 25.41 0.24 -13.36
N THR A 6 25.88 -0.93 -12.96
CA THR A 6 25.40 -1.64 -11.76
C THR A 6 25.97 -0.95 -10.52
N ALA A 7 25.54 0.29 -10.28
CA ALA A 7 25.83 0.95 -9.02
C ALA A 7 24.85 0.38 -7.98
N SER A 8 25.33 -0.57 -7.18
CA SER A 8 24.68 -1.00 -5.93
C SER A 8 24.27 0.24 -5.15
N ASN A 9 22.98 0.55 -5.11
CA ASN A 9 22.50 1.75 -4.45
C ASN A 9 22.38 1.44 -2.95
N PRO A 10 23.26 2.00 -2.08
CA PRO A 10 23.26 1.68 -0.65
C PRO A 10 21.94 2.03 0.04
N GLY A 11 21.19 3.01 -0.48
CA GLY A 11 19.86 3.33 0.01
C GLY A 11 18.84 2.22 -0.26
N LEU A 12 18.91 1.59 -1.44
CA LEU A 12 18.02 0.48 -1.77
C LEU A 12 18.37 -0.80 -0.99
N ILE A 13 19.66 -1.05 -0.74
CA ILE A 13 20.11 -2.16 0.13
C ILE A 13 19.58 -1.96 1.56
N HIS A 14 19.61 -0.74 2.08
CA HIS A 14 19.03 -0.45 3.40
C HIS A 14 17.51 -0.65 3.42
N LEU A 15 16.81 -0.30 2.34
CA LEU A 15 15.34 -0.40 2.24
C LEU A 15 14.85 -1.84 2.07
N PHE A 16 15.54 -2.65 1.28
CA PHE A 16 15.09 -3.98 0.86
C PHE A 16 15.94 -5.13 1.38
N GLY A 17 17.12 -4.86 1.94
CA GLY A 17 18.03 -5.87 2.48
C GLY A 17 19.09 -6.32 1.48
N HIS A 18 19.56 -7.57 1.64
CA HIS A 18 20.74 -8.08 0.94
C HIS A 18 20.52 -8.09 -0.57
N ALA A 19 21.41 -7.36 -1.25
CA ALA A 19 21.60 -7.50 -2.68
C ALA A 19 22.32 -8.81 -3.01
N GLY A 20 22.05 -9.39 -4.17
CA GLY A 20 22.82 -10.51 -4.73
C GLY A 20 24.30 -10.14 -4.89
N GLU A 21 25.15 -11.11 -5.24
CA GLU A 21 26.60 -10.89 -5.45
C GLU A 21 26.90 -9.81 -6.51
N ASP A 22 25.93 -9.50 -7.37
CA ASP A 22 25.97 -8.47 -8.41
C ASP A 22 25.40 -7.10 -7.98
N GLY A 23 24.95 -6.96 -6.72
CA GLY A 23 24.32 -5.73 -6.24
C GLY A 23 22.83 -5.60 -6.59
N SER A 24 22.21 -6.61 -7.20
CA SER A 24 20.79 -6.60 -7.55
C SER A 24 19.90 -6.92 -6.33
N ILE A 25 18.73 -6.28 -6.26
CA ILE A 25 17.74 -6.57 -5.23
C ILE A 25 16.77 -7.60 -5.79
N SER A 26 16.57 -8.71 -5.06
CA SER A 26 15.63 -9.73 -5.51
C SER A 26 14.18 -9.25 -5.37
N LEU A 27 13.33 -9.62 -6.34
CA LEU A 27 11.88 -9.40 -6.27
C LEU A 27 11.27 -9.98 -4.99
N GLN A 28 11.80 -11.12 -4.51
CA GLN A 28 11.37 -11.72 -3.23
C GLN A 28 11.63 -10.78 -2.04
N ALA A 29 12.80 -10.15 -1.97
CA ALA A 29 13.12 -9.19 -0.90
C ALA A 29 12.18 -7.97 -0.92
N ILE A 30 11.82 -7.49 -2.11
CA ILE A 30 10.84 -6.40 -2.28
C ILE A 30 9.45 -6.84 -1.81
N ARG A 31 8.98 -8.03 -2.21
CA ARG A 31 7.70 -8.60 -1.78
C ARG A 31 7.64 -8.83 -0.27
N ASP A 32 8.72 -9.31 0.34
CA ASP A 32 8.80 -9.51 1.79
C ASP A 32 8.72 -8.17 2.52
N ARG A 33 9.37 -7.13 1.99
CA ARG A 33 9.31 -5.78 2.55
C ARG A 33 7.90 -5.18 2.43
N ALA A 34 7.27 -5.33 1.27
CA ALA A 34 5.89 -4.88 1.02
C ALA A 34 4.89 -5.57 1.96
N SER A 35 4.98 -6.89 2.08
CA SER A 35 4.16 -7.69 2.99
C SER A 35 4.32 -7.26 4.45
N LYS A 36 5.55 -7.04 4.91
CA LYS A 36 5.81 -6.55 6.28
C LYS A 36 5.19 -5.19 6.54
N GLN A 37 5.25 -4.26 5.58
CA GLN A 37 4.60 -2.96 5.74
C GLN A 37 3.07 -3.07 5.69
N LEU A 38 2.51 -3.93 4.84
CA LEU A 38 1.07 -4.20 4.81
C LEU A 38 0.57 -4.73 6.15
N THR A 39 1.29 -5.70 6.75
CA THR A 39 0.96 -6.19 8.10
C THR A 39 1.03 -5.08 9.14
N ARG A 40 2.08 -4.24 9.10
CA ARG A 40 2.22 -3.12 10.05
C ARG A 40 1.10 -2.09 9.91
N PHE A 41 0.70 -1.77 8.67
CA PHE A 41 -0.45 -0.92 8.40
C PHE A 41 -1.73 -1.54 8.98
N ALA A 42 -1.98 -2.81 8.67
CA ALA A 42 -3.18 -3.51 9.12
C ALA A 42 -3.28 -3.57 10.65
N THR A 43 -2.20 -3.93 11.35
CA THR A 43 -2.17 -3.94 12.82
C THR A 43 -2.51 -2.57 13.40
N LEU A 44 -1.92 -1.49 12.86
CA LEU A 44 -2.24 -0.14 13.31
C LEU A 44 -3.71 0.21 13.07
N ALA A 45 -4.21 -0.06 11.86
CA ALA A 45 -5.59 0.23 11.50
C ALA A 45 -6.57 -0.55 12.38
N GLU A 46 -6.34 -1.85 12.58
CA GLU A 46 -7.15 -2.71 13.43
C GLU A 46 -7.19 -2.23 14.89
N GLU A 47 -6.05 -1.84 15.46
CA GLU A 47 -5.97 -1.27 16.81
C GLU A 47 -6.80 0.02 16.92
N GLU A 48 -6.66 0.93 15.96
CA GLU A 48 -7.35 2.22 15.97
C GLU A 48 -8.87 2.08 15.71
N LEU A 49 -9.27 1.17 14.83
CA LEU A 49 -10.67 0.84 14.55
C LEU A 49 -11.33 0.15 15.75
N ALA A 50 -10.64 -0.80 16.38
CA ALA A 50 -11.13 -1.49 17.58
C ALA A 50 -11.33 -0.51 18.76
N ALA A 51 -10.42 0.44 18.94
CA ALA A 51 -10.55 1.51 19.95
C ALA A 51 -11.80 2.39 19.73
N ARG A 52 -12.31 2.43 18.49
CA ARG A 52 -13.52 3.16 18.08
C ARG A 52 -14.76 2.27 18.02
N GLN A 53 -14.67 1.01 18.44
CA GLN A 53 -15.76 0.04 18.35
C GLN A 53 -16.25 -0.20 16.91
N ILE A 54 -15.35 -0.04 15.93
CA ILE A 54 -15.60 -0.42 14.55
C ILE A 54 -15.19 -1.88 14.39
N SER A 55 -16.15 -2.72 14.03
CA SER A 55 -15.96 -4.17 13.93
C SER A 55 -15.81 -4.63 12.48
N MET A 56 -14.93 -5.61 12.26
CA MET A 56 -14.96 -6.46 11.06
C MET A 56 -15.52 -7.83 11.44
N PRO A 57 -16.36 -8.48 10.61
CA PRO A 57 -16.89 -8.04 9.31
C PRO A 57 -18.04 -7.01 9.38
N PRO A 58 -18.37 -6.30 8.27
CA PRO A 58 -17.84 -6.47 6.91
C PRO A 58 -16.40 -5.99 6.74
N ALA A 59 -15.77 -6.36 5.62
CA ALA A 59 -14.43 -5.88 5.29
C ALA A 59 -14.42 -4.34 5.14
N ILE A 60 -13.28 -3.71 5.38
CA ILE A 60 -13.08 -2.29 5.18
C ILE A 60 -12.15 -2.13 3.98
N SER A 61 -12.64 -1.49 2.91
CA SER A 61 -11.90 -1.28 1.67
C SER A 61 -11.40 0.16 1.63
N LEU A 62 -10.09 0.35 1.80
CA LEU A 62 -9.46 1.66 1.81
C LEU A 62 -8.79 1.93 0.46
N VAL A 63 -8.99 3.13 -0.09
CA VAL A 63 -8.45 3.51 -1.40
C VAL A 63 -7.77 4.86 -1.35
N SER A 64 -6.68 5.00 -2.11
CA SER A 64 -6.12 6.29 -2.47
C SER A 64 -5.74 6.33 -3.94
N CYS A 65 -6.24 7.33 -4.65
CA CYS A 65 -5.87 7.62 -6.04
C CYS A 65 -4.93 8.82 -6.12
N PRO A 66 -4.24 9.01 -7.27
CA PRO A 66 -3.48 10.22 -7.53
C PRO A 66 -4.32 11.49 -7.30
N GLY A 67 -3.86 12.35 -6.39
CA GLY A 67 -4.55 13.62 -6.08
C GLY A 67 -5.75 13.51 -5.13
N CYS A 68 -6.06 12.32 -4.60
CA CYS A 68 -7.16 12.10 -3.66
C CYS A 68 -6.64 11.80 -2.25
N SER A 69 -7.40 12.22 -1.23
CA SER A 69 -7.20 11.75 0.14
C SER A 69 -7.49 10.24 0.25
N LEU A 70 -6.90 9.60 1.26
CA LEU A 70 -7.27 8.26 1.64
C LEU A 70 -8.74 8.24 2.06
N THR A 71 -9.53 7.34 1.49
CA THR A 71 -10.97 7.25 1.73
C THR A 71 -11.45 5.80 1.81
N LEU A 72 -12.71 5.63 2.20
CA LEU A 72 -13.42 4.35 2.21
C LEU A 72 -14.09 4.12 0.85
N GLU A 73 -13.84 2.97 0.24
CA GLU A 73 -14.38 2.60 -1.07
C GLU A 73 -15.74 1.87 -0.95
N ASN A 74 -15.90 1.02 0.06
CA ASN A 74 -17.07 0.15 0.16
C ASN A 74 -18.15 0.68 1.12
N ASN A 75 -19.38 0.18 0.96
CA ASN A 75 -20.50 0.57 1.81
C ASN A 75 -20.48 -0.17 3.16
N HIS A 76 -19.70 0.35 4.11
CA HIS A 76 -19.62 -0.16 5.48
C HIS A 76 -20.74 0.42 6.37
N PRO A 77 -21.39 -0.36 7.27
CA PRO A 77 -22.42 0.16 8.17
C PRO A 77 -21.97 1.31 9.07
N GLN A 78 -20.67 1.39 9.33
CA GLN A 78 -20.01 2.44 10.13
C GLN A 78 -19.16 3.36 9.25
N ALA A 79 -19.58 3.63 8.01
CA ALA A 79 -18.82 4.42 7.05
C ALA A 79 -18.46 5.82 7.58
N ASP A 80 -19.39 6.52 8.21
CA ASP A 80 -19.15 7.87 8.74
C ASP A 80 -18.06 7.89 9.82
N ASP A 81 -18.05 6.89 10.71
CA ASP A 81 -17.03 6.75 11.75
C ASP A 81 -15.66 6.42 11.15
N ILE A 82 -15.62 5.59 10.11
CA ILE A 82 -14.39 5.25 9.38
C ILE A 82 -13.86 6.48 8.65
N LEU A 83 -14.71 7.21 7.93
CA LEU A 83 -14.32 8.44 7.21
C LEU A 83 -13.80 9.50 8.18
N THR A 84 -14.44 9.66 9.34
CA THR A 84 -13.96 10.54 10.42
C THR A 84 -12.62 10.08 10.98
N TRP A 85 -12.39 8.77 11.09
CA TRP A 85 -11.11 8.22 11.51
C TRP A 85 -10.00 8.46 10.48
N LEU A 86 -10.32 8.45 9.18
CA LEU A 86 -9.37 8.76 8.11
C LEU A 86 -9.05 10.25 8.06
N ASP A 87 -10.05 11.11 8.28
CA ASP A 87 -9.89 12.55 8.26
C ASP A 87 -8.89 13.02 9.35
N GLY A 88 -7.86 13.74 8.92
CA GLY A 88 -6.79 14.22 9.80
C GLY A 88 -5.83 13.14 10.35
N ASN A 89 -6.02 11.86 10.04
CA ASN A 89 -5.13 10.79 10.52
C ASN A 89 -3.90 10.63 9.63
N ALA A 90 -2.95 11.55 9.84
CA ALA A 90 -1.69 11.59 9.11
C ALA A 90 -0.86 10.31 9.26
N LYS A 91 -0.96 9.62 10.42
CA LYS A 91 -0.20 8.39 10.66
C LYS A 91 -0.69 7.25 9.77
N VAL A 92 -2.01 7.01 9.75
CA VAL A 92 -2.63 5.99 8.89
C VAL A 92 -2.39 6.32 7.42
N SER A 93 -2.59 7.58 7.03
CA SER A 93 -2.36 8.04 5.65
C SER A 93 -0.91 7.86 5.21
N SER A 94 0.07 8.16 6.08
CA SER A 94 1.49 7.96 5.79
C SER A 94 1.84 6.49 5.62
N LEU A 95 1.39 5.61 6.53
CA LEU A 95 1.65 4.18 6.39
C LEU A 95 0.96 3.60 5.15
N PHE A 96 -0.26 4.04 4.82
CA PHE A 96 -0.93 3.63 3.58
C PHE A 96 -0.07 3.96 2.37
N LYS A 97 0.45 5.19 2.28
CA LYS A 97 1.34 5.60 1.18
C LYS A 97 2.66 4.85 1.15
N GLU A 98 3.24 4.51 2.30
CA GLU A 98 4.42 3.64 2.36
C GLU A 98 4.14 2.26 1.76
N VAL A 99 2.98 1.67 2.05
CA VAL A 99 2.56 0.39 1.48
C VAL A 99 2.33 0.53 -0.03
N GLU A 100 1.59 1.56 -0.46
CA GLU A 100 1.34 1.86 -1.87
C GLU A 100 2.64 1.92 -2.69
N VAL A 101 3.61 2.71 -2.23
CA VAL A 101 4.90 2.85 -2.92
C VAL A 101 5.64 1.51 -3.02
N LEU A 102 5.59 0.68 -1.97
CA LEU A 102 6.23 -0.64 -2.02
C LEU A 102 5.54 -1.57 -3.03
N PHE A 103 4.21 -1.56 -3.08
CA PHE A 103 3.44 -2.36 -4.03
C PHE A 103 3.58 -1.82 -5.47
N GLU A 104 3.77 -0.52 -5.66
CA GLU A 104 4.14 0.07 -6.95
C GLU A 104 5.50 -0.44 -7.43
N ILE A 105 6.49 -0.54 -6.53
CA ILE A 105 7.81 -1.08 -6.86
C ILE A 105 7.71 -2.57 -7.19
N VAL A 106 6.92 -3.36 -6.44
CA VAL A 106 6.63 -4.76 -6.77
C VAL A 106 6.05 -4.86 -8.18
N ARG A 107 4.97 -4.10 -8.45
CA ARG A 107 4.28 -4.08 -9.74
C ARG A 107 5.21 -3.69 -10.88
N ALA A 108 5.98 -2.62 -10.74
CA ALA A 108 6.94 -2.17 -11.75
C ALA A 108 8.07 -3.19 -12.02
N THR A 109 8.46 -3.97 -11.00
CA THR A 109 9.49 -5.01 -11.13
C THR A 109 8.94 -6.27 -11.79
N GLU A 110 7.70 -6.67 -11.47
CA GLU A 110 7.03 -7.84 -12.04
C GLU A 110 6.67 -7.67 -13.52
N TYR A 111 6.23 -6.47 -13.88
CA TYR A 111 5.71 -6.13 -15.22
C TYR A 111 6.61 -5.10 -15.91
N ALA A 112 7.92 -5.36 -15.91
CA ALA A 112 8.92 -4.44 -16.45
C ALA A 112 8.65 -4.13 -17.94
N GLY A 113 8.44 -2.84 -18.25
CA GLY A 113 8.11 -2.37 -19.60
C GLY A 113 6.62 -2.20 -19.87
N GLU A 114 5.76 -2.55 -18.92
CA GLU A 114 4.32 -2.25 -18.98
C GLU A 114 4.03 -0.87 -18.39
N THR A 115 3.01 -0.21 -18.94
CA THR A 115 2.51 1.07 -18.44
C THR A 115 1.11 0.84 -17.89
N PHE A 116 0.90 1.18 -16.62
CA PHE A 116 -0.40 1.04 -15.97
C PHE A 116 -1.24 2.30 -16.19
N PRO A 117 -2.58 2.18 -16.27
CA PRO A 117 -3.46 3.34 -16.35
C PRO A 117 -3.28 4.27 -15.15
N GLU A 118 -3.32 5.59 -15.37
CA GLU A 118 -3.32 6.58 -14.29
C GLU A 118 -4.60 6.52 -13.43
N SER A 119 -5.66 5.87 -13.93
CA SER A 119 -6.89 5.57 -13.20
C SER A 119 -6.74 4.45 -12.17
N SER A 120 -5.63 3.70 -12.22
CA SER A 120 -5.37 2.59 -11.32
C SER A 120 -5.01 3.12 -9.94
N CYS A 121 -5.93 2.95 -9.00
CA CYS A 121 -5.74 3.36 -7.61
C CYS A 121 -5.25 2.20 -6.77
N PHE A 122 -4.58 2.54 -5.67
CA PHE A 122 -4.12 1.53 -4.73
C PHE A 122 -5.15 1.33 -3.63
N HIS A 123 -5.41 0.06 -3.32
CA HIS A 123 -6.40 -0.36 -2.35
C HIS A 123 -5.78 -1.25 -1.27
N ILE A 124 -6.26 -1.11 -0.05
CA ILE A 124 -6.05 -2.07 1.04
C ILE A 124 -7.41 -2.51 1.59
N GLY A 125 -7.74 -3.78 1.39
CA GLY A 125 -8.86 -4.44 2.05
C GLY A 125 -8.44 -5.02 3.40
N LEU A 126 -9.04 -4.56 4.49
CA LEU A 126 -8.93 -5.17 5.81
C LEU A 126 -10.05 -6.19 5.96
N THR A 127 -9.69 -7.47 6.15
CA THR A 127 -10.64 -8.57 6.23
C THR A 127 -10.36 -9.44 7.46
N SER A 128 -11.33 -10.26 7.86
CA SER A 128 -11.13 -11.25 8.94
C SER A 128 -10.07 -12.32 8.62
N ALA A 129 -9.65 -12.45 7.36
CA ALA A 129 -8.59 -13.37 6.94
C ALA A 129 -7.21 -12.69 6.85
N GLY A 130 -7.15 -11.38 7.12
CA GLY A 130 -5.95 -10.56 7.00
C GLY A 130 -6.07 -9.49 5.90
N PRO A 131 -5.06 -8.62 5.79
CA PRO A 131 -5.05 -7.52 4.84
C PRO A 131 -4.72 -8.00 3.42
N ILE A 132 -5.34 -7.36 2.43
CA ILE A 132 -5.12 -7.60 1.00
C ILE A 132 -4.81 -6.27 0.33
N ALA A 133 -3.71 -6.20 -0.41
CA ALA A 133 -3.34 -5.03 -1.20
C ALA A 133 -3.51 -5.33 -2.69
N TYR A 134 -4.10 -4.40 -3.43
CA TYR A 134 -4.36 -4.56 -4.87
C TYR A 134 -4.48 -3.22 -5.58
N PHE A 135 -4.47 -3.28 -6.91
CA PHE A 135 -4.69 -2.13 -7.77
C PHE A 135 -5.97 -2.32 -8.57
N GLU A 136 -6.84 -1.32 -8.59
CA GLU A 136 -8.10 -1.34 -9.33
C GLU A 136 -8.50 0.09 -9.70
N ASP A 137 -9.26 0.26 -10.78
CA ASP A 137 -9.80 1.56 -11.15
C ASP A 137 -10.76 2.06 -10.07
N HIS A 138 -10.59 3.31 -9.64
CA HIS A 138 -11.51 3.97 -8.73
C HIS A 138 -11.79 5.40 -9.19
N VAL A 139 -13.06 5.78 -9.18
CA VAL A 139 -13.47 7.15 -9.48
C VAL A 139 -13.54 7.92 -8.18
N CYS A 140 -12.54 8.77 -7.92
CA CYS A 140 -12.64 9.71 -6.81
C CYS A 140 -13.85 10.61 -7.00
N SER A 141 -14.85 10.46 -6.14
CA SER A 141 -15.88 11.47 -6.02
C SER A 141 -15.23 12.69 -5.35
N GLN A 142 -15.11 13.80 -6.07
CA GLN A 142 -14.77 15.07 -5.42
C GLN A 142 -15.91 15.38 -4.44
N GLN A 143 -15.61 15.30 -3.14
CA GLN A 143 -16.48 15.84 -2.09
C GLN A 143 -16.43 17.37 -2.13
#